data_AF-A0A7T7USW3-F1
#
_entry.id   AF-A0A7T7USW3-F1
#
_cell.length_a   1.000
_cell.length_b   1.000
_cell.length_c   1.000
_cell.angle_alpha   90.00
_cell.angle_beta   90.00
_cell.angle_gamma   90.00
#
_symmetry.space_group_name_H-M   'P 1'
#
loop_
_entity.id
_entity.type
_entity.pdbx_description
1 polymer ?
#
loop_
_entity_poly.entity_id
_entity_poly.type
_entity_poly.pdbx_seq_one_letter_code
_entity_poly.pdbx_strand_id
1 'polypeptide(L)'
;MFKKFKNKKRGFTLIELIIVIAIIAILAAIAIPKYQKSKKQAAITAHNANVSMLKTAASVKLNELNVNDGEVTWTKESEDALKYVEKWPEIPKGIGLDASEYKVTINPKNSTITIVPDTLDLKEKNK
;
A
#
# COMPACT_ATOMS: atom_id res chain seq x y z
N MET A 1 -13.06 70.91 7.22
CA MET A 1 -11.80 70.26 7.69
C MET A 1 -12.11 68.80 8.00
N PHE A 2 -11.59 67.85 7.23
CA PHE A 2 -11.97 66.42 7.30
C PHE A 2 -11.30 65.70 8.48
N LYS A 3 -12.11 65.11 9.37
CA LYS A 3 -11.64 64.34 10.53
C LYS A 3 -11.26 62.92 10.09
N LYS A 4 -9.95 62.65 10.01
CA LYS A 4 -9.39 61.36 9.58
C LYS A 4 -9.55 60.32 10.70
N PHE A 5 -10.39 59.31 10.50
CA PHE A 5 -10.45 58.14 11.39
C PHE A 5 -9.14 57.36 11.26
N LYS A 6 -8.32 57.35 12.32
CA LYS A 6 -7.12 56.51 12.39
C LYS A 6 -7.57 55.05 12.52
N ASN A 7 -7.57 54.31 11.41
CA ASN A 7 -7.69 52.85 11.42
C ASN A 7 -6.49 52.28 12.20
N LYS A 8 -6.69 51.91 13.46
CA LYS A 8 -5.71 51.16 14.25
C LYS A 8 -5.54 49.80 13.58
N LYS A 9 -4.49 49.63 12.77
CA LYS A 9 -4.07 48.32 12.29
C LYS A 9 -3.68 47.48 13.51
N ARG A 10 -4.56 46.59 13.96
CA ARG A 10 -4.26 45.59 14.98
C ARG A 10 -3.34 44.55 14.33
N GLY A 11 -2.08 44.52 14.76
CA GLY A 11 -1.14 43.47 14.38
C GLY A 11 -1.41 42.19 15.16
N PHE A 12 -1.05 41.05 14.59
CA PHE A 12 -1.09 39.75 15.26
C PHE A 12 -0.10 39.74 16.42
N THR A 13 -0.49 39.22 17.59
CA THR A 13 0.42 39.12 18.72
C THR A 13 1.25 37.84 18.64
N LEU A 14 2.49 37.88 19.13
CA LEU A 14 3.34 36.68 19.19
C LEU A 14 2.73 35.61 20.11
N ILE A 15 2.02 36.02 21.16
CA ILE A 15 1.37 35.10 22.10
C ILE A 15 0.22 34.34 21.44
N GLU A 16 -0.58 34.99 20.59
CA GLU A 16 -1.63 34.32 19.80
C GLU A 16 -1.03 33.24 18.89
N LEU A 17 0.11 33.52 18.27
CA LEU A 17 0.79 32.55 17.40
C LEU A 17 1.32 31.34 18.18
N ILE A 18 1.91 31.58 19.36
CA ILE A 18 2.47 30.53 20.21
C ILE A 18 1.38 29.55 20.68
N ILE A 19 0.20 30.07 21.09
CA ILE A 19 -0.91 29.22 21.52
C ILE A 19 -1.41 28.34 20.37
N VAL A 20 -1.51 28.89 19.15
CA VAL A 20 -1.92 28.12 17.98
C VAL A 20 -0.94 26.98 17.67
N ILE A 21 0.37 27.26 17.70
CA ILE A 21 1.39 26.23 17.46
C ILE A 21 1.35 25.15 18.55
N ALA A 22 1.13 25.53 19.81
CA ALA A 22 1.01 24.58 20.91
C ALA A 22 -0.17 23.60 20.71
N ILE A 23 -1.34 24.10 20.27
CA ILE A 23 -2.51 23.26 20.00
C ILE A 23 -2.23 22.33 18.80
N ILE A 24 -1.64 22.83 17.72
CA ILE A 24 -1.28 22.02 16.54
C ILE A 24 -0.30 20.90 16.93
N ALA A 25 0.68 21.18 17.79
CA ALA A 25 1.65 20.19 18.25
C ALA A 25 0.98 19.03 19.01
N ILE A 26 0.02 19.33 19.90
CA ILE A 26 -0.73 18.31 20.64
C ILE A 26 -1.56 17.45 19.69
N LEU A 27 -2.27 18.08 18.74
CA LEU A 27 -3.07 17.35 17.75
C LEU A 27 -2.19 16.46 16.85
N ALA A 28 -1.04 16.99 16.39
CA ALA A 28 -0.09 16.26 15.56
C ALA A 28 0.48 15.03 16.28
N ALA A 29 0.79 15.14 17.58
CA ALA A 29 1.31 14.04 18.37
C ALA A 29 0.38 12.81 18.40
N ILE A 30 -0.93 13.02 18.38
CA ILE A 30 -1.93 11.94 18.34
C ILE A 30 -2.24 11.51 16.88
N ALA A 31 -2.34 12.49 15.97
CA ALA A 31 -2.75 12.24 14.60
C ALA A 31 -1.70 11.49 13.77
N ILE A 32 -0.42 11.81 13.91
CA ILE A 32 0.68 11.20 13.15
C ILE A 32 0.75 9.67 13.33
N PRO A 33 0.87 9.12 14.56
CA PRO A 33 0.97 7.66 14.73
C PRO A 33 -0.30 6.94 14.26
N LYS A 34 -1.48 7.54 14.49
CA LYS A 34 -2.76 7.00 13.99
C LYS A 34 -2.81 6.95 12.46
N TYR A 35 -2.39 8.02 11.79
CA TYR A 35 -2.32 8.10 10.35
C TYR A 35 -1.32 7.09 9.77
N GLN A 36 -0.13 6.97 10.36
CA GLN A 36 0.87 5.97 9.96
C GLN A 36 0.34 4.54 10.07
N LYS A 37 -0.36 4.21 11.17
CA LYS A 37 -1.00 2.90 11.34
C LYS A 37 -2.06 2.63 10.28
N SER A 38 -2.95 3.60 10.02
CA SER A 38 -3.98 3.47 8.98
C SER A 38 -3.38 3.31 7.58
N LYS A 39 -2.35 4.09 7.24
CA LYS A 39 -1.63 3.98 5.98
C LYS A 39 -0.98 2.59 5.81
N LYS A 40 -0.32 2.09 6.85
CA LYS A 40 0.28 0.74 6.84
C LYS A 40 -0.79 -0.34 6.67
N GLN A 41 -1.90 -0.23 7.38
CA GLN A 41 -3.02 -1.16 7.27
C GLN A 41 -3.61 -1.18 5.85
N ALA A 42 -3.83 -0.01 5.24
CA ALA A 42 -4.29 0.10 3.85
C ALA A 42 -3.29 -0.53 2.87
N ALA A 43 -1.99 -0.31 3.08
CA ALA A 43 -0.93 -0.90 2.26
C ALA A 43 -0.91 -2.43 2.37
N ILE A 44 -1.12 -3.01 3.56
CA ILE A 44 -1.20 -4.47 3.71
C ILE A 44 -2.47 -5.02 3.04
N THR A 45 -3.62 -4.36 3.22
CA THR A 45 -4.85 -4.77 2.54
C THR A 45 -4.69 -4.76 1.01
N ALA A 46 -4.07 -3.71 0.46
CA ALA A 46 -3.77 -3.63 -0.97
C ALA A 46 -2.82 -4.75 -1.43
N HIS A 47 -1.76 -5.03 -0.65
CA HIS A 47 -0.85 -6.13 -0.92
C HIS A 47 -1.58 -7.49 -0.97
N ASN A 48 -2.40 -7.80 0.03
CA ASN A 48 -3.16 -9.05 0.06
C ASN A 48 -4.16 -9.16 -1.11
N ALA A 49 -4.79 -8.05 -1.49
CA ALA A 49 -5.65 -8.01 -2.66
C ALA A 49 -4.88 -8.31 -3.95
N ASN A 50 -3.67 -7.75 -4.11
CA ASN A 50 -2.79 -8.04 -5.25
C ASN A 50 -2.38 -9.52 -5.30
N VAL A 51 -1.99 -10.11 -4.16
CA VAL A 51 -1.65 -11.54 -4.07
C VAL A 51 -2.86 -12.40 -4.45
N SER A 52 -4.05 -12.08 -3.94
CA SER A 52 -5.28 -12.80 -4.29
C SER A 52 -5.59 -12.71 -5.79
N MET A 53 -5.49 -11.51 -6.38
CA MET A 53 -5.68 -11.29 -7.81
C MET A 53 -4.71 -12.14 -8.65
N LEU A 54 -3.42 -12.13 -8.30
CA LEU A 54 -2.39 -12.92 -8.98
C LEU A 54 -2.66 -14.43 -8.82
N LYS A 55 -3.13 -14.87 -7.66
CA LYS A 55 -3.49 -16.28 -7.41
C LYS A 55 -4.66 -16.73 -8.28
N THR A 56 -5.69 -15.88 -8.41
CA THR A 56 -6.81 -16.14 -9.31
C THR A 56 -6.35 -16.21 -10.77
N ALA A 57 -5.54 -15.26 -11.24
CA ALA A 57 -4.98 -15.29 -12.59
C ALA A 57 -4.15 -16.57 -12.85
N ALA A 58 -3.29 -16.93 -11.89
CA ALA A 58 -2.49 -18.16 -11.95
C ALA A 58 -3.35 -19.43 -11.95
N SER A 59 -4.50 -19.42 -11.27
CA SER A 59 -5.41 -20.57 -11.29
C SER A 59 -6.05 -20.80 -12.66
N VAL A 60 -6.29 -19.72 -13.42
CA VAL A 60 -6.76 -19.83 -14.81
C VAL A 60 -5.68 -20.47 -15.68
N LYS A 61 -4.44 -19.97 -15.59
CA LYS A 61 -3.30 -20.57 -16.30
C LYS A 61 -3.08 -22.02 -15.94
N LEU A 62 -3.18 -22.37 -14.65
CA LEU A 62 -3.01 -23.75 -14.19
C LEU A 62 -4.00 -24.70 -14.84
N ASN A 63 -5.24 -24.28 -15.05
CA ASN A 63 -6.26 -25.10 -15.72
C ASN A 63 -5.99 -25.32 -17.21
N GLU A 64 -5.19 -24.46 -17.83
CA GLU A 64 -4.78 -24.61 -19.24
C GLU A 64 -3.54 -25.50 -19.40
N LEU A 65 -2.76 -25.70 -18.34
CA LEU A 65 -1.55 -26.51 -18.35
C LEU A 65 -1.88 -28.00 -18.15
N ASN A 66 -1.11 -28.86 -18.81
CA ASN A 66 -1.11 -30.29 -18.55
C ASN A 66 -0.15 -30.61 -17.41
N VAL A 67 -0.41 -31.69 -16.66
CA VAL A 67 0.46 -32.18 -15.57
C VAL A 67 1.91 -32.45 -16.04
N ASN A 68 2.08 -32.76 -17.33
CA ASN A 68 3.40 -33.03 -17.92
C ASN A 68 4.15 -31.74 -18.32
N ASP A 69 3.50 -30.59 -18.31
CA ASP A 69 4.12 -29.32 -18.68
C ASP A 69 5.13 -28.86 -17.62
N GLY A 70 6.04 -27.98 -18.05
CA GLY A 70 7.03 -27.36 -17.17
C GLY A 70 6.40 -26.39 -16.17
N GLU A 71 7.14 -26.12 -15.10
CA GLU A 71 6.79 -25.05 -14.15
C GLU A 71 6.83 -23.69 -14.85
N VAL A 72 5.79 -22.88 -14.66
CA VAL A 72 5.69 -21.53 -15.22
C VAL A 72 5.99 -20.54 -14.11
N THR A 73 6.89 -19.61 -14.38
CA THR A 73 7.19 -18.50 -13.47
C THR A 73 6.83 -17.19 -14.15
N TRP A 74 5.96 -16.41 -13.52
CA TRP A 74 5.66 -15.05 -13.92
C TRP A 74 6.35 -14.03 -13.03
N THR A 75 6.91 -13.04 -13.70
CA THR A 75 7.46 -11.80 -13.15
C THR A 75 6.84 -10.63 -13.89
N LYS A 76 7.17 -9.40 -13.49
CA LYS A 76 6.71 -8.18 -14.15
C LYS A 76 6.98 -8.14 -15.65
N GLU A 77 8.09 -8.75 -16.07
CA GLU A 77 8.55 -8.77 -17.47
C GLU A 77 7.99 -9.96 -18.27
N SER A 78 7.17 -10.82 -17.66
CA SER A 78 6.62 -11.99 -18.33
C SER A 78 5.46 -11.61 -19.23
N GLU A 79 5.68 -11.56 -20.55
CA GLU A 79 4.63 -11.25 -21.53
C GLU A 79 3.43 -12.20 -21.45
N ASP A 80 3.65 -13.48 -21.10
CA ASP A 80 2.56 -14.46 -20.93
C ASP A 80 1.60 -14.09 -19.80
N ALA A 81 2.09 -13.41 -18.75
CA ALA A 81 1.26 -12.98 -17.64
C ALA A 81 0.23 -11.91 -18.06
N LEU A 82 0.56 -11.08 -19.05
CA LEU A 82 -0.32 -10.02 -19.56
C LEU A 82 -1.62 -10.55 -20.21
N LYS A 83 -1.68 -11.84 -20.52
CA LYS A 83 -2.91 -12.49 -20.98
C LYS A 83 -3.94 -12.68 -19.86
N TYR A 84 -3.49 -12.76 -18.61
CA TYR A 84 -4.32 -13.06 -17.44
C TYR A 84 -4.45 -11.87 -16.48
N VAL A 85 -3.53 -10.90 -16.54
CA VAL A 85 -3.59 -9.66 -15.77
C VAL A 85 -3.39 -8.45 -16.68
N GLU A 86 -4.27 -7.46 -16.57
CA GLU A 86 -4.21 -6.22 -17.37
C GLU A 86 -2.98 -5.37 -17.01
N LYS A 87 -2.60 -5.37 -15.73
CA LYS A 87 -1.42 -4.66 -15.22
C LYS A 87 -0.76 -5.46 -14.11
N TRP A 88 0.56 -5.60 -14.18
CA TRP A 88 1.33 -6.21 -13.10
C TRP A 88 1.30 -5.31 -11.85
N PRO A 89 0.90 -5.83 -10.68
CA PRO A 89 0.80 -5.04 -9.47
C PRO A 89 2.19 -4.69 -8.89
N GLU A 90 2.26 -3.57 -8.18
CA GLU A 90 3.44 -3.16 -7.41
C GLU A 90 3.23 -3.43 -5.92
N ILE A 91 4.31 -3.75 -5.21
CA ILE A 91 4.26 -3.97 -3.77
C ILE A 91 4.09 -2.63 -3.05
N PRO A 92 3.02 -2.45 -2.25
CA PRO A 92 2.82 -1.22 -1.48
C PRO A 92 3.98 -0.97 -0.50
N LYS A 93 4.47 0.28 -0.43
CA LYS A 93 5.57 0.66 0.47
C LYS A 93 5.14 0.69 1.94
N GLY A 94 6.09 0.47 2.84
CA GLY A 94 5.89 0.66 4.29
C GLY A 94 5.28 -0.53 5.03
N ILE A 95 5.22 -1.70 4.40
CA ILE A 95 4.71 -2.94 5.01
C ILE A 95 5.80 -3.85 5.60
N GLY A 96 7.08 -3.50 5.38
CA GLY A 96 8.24 -4.24 5.90
C GLY A 96 8.51 -5.55 5.15
N LEU A 97 8.30 -5.53 3.83
CA LEU A 97 8.71 -6.61 2.93
C LEU A 97 10.00 -6.18 2.21
N ASP A 98 10.95 -7.09 2.14
CA ASP A 98 12.24 -6.86 1.46
C ASP A 98 12.16 -7.15 -0.05
N ALA A 99 11.08 -7.79 -0.51
CA ALA A 99 10.85 -8.05 -1.91
C ALA A 99 10.42 -6.78 -2.65
N SER A 100 11.06 -6.52 -3.80
CA SER A 100 10.76 -5.38 -4.67
C SER A 100 9.62 -5.66 -5.66
N GLU A 101 9.38 -6.93 -5.99
CA GLU A 101 8.41 -7.36 -7.00
C GLU A 101 7.73 -8.66 -6.61
N TYR A 102 6.52 -8.88 -7.16
CA TYR A 102 5.85 -10.17 -7.06
C TYR A 102 6.48 -11.18 -8.02
N LYS A 103 6.63 -12.41 -7.56
CA LYS A 103 6.97 -13.59 -8.34
C LYS A 103 5.89 -14.63 -8.14
N VAL A 104 5.27 -15.07 -9.24
CA VAL A 104 4.25 -16.11 -9.21
C VAL A 104 4.83 -17.36 -9.85
N THR A 105 4.77 -18.47 -9.14
CA THR A 105 5.24 -19.77 -9.63
C THR A 105 4.07 -20.75 -9.66
N ILE A 106 3.82 -21.31 -10.83
CA ILE A 106 2.71 -22.22 -11.14
C ILE A 106 3.32 -23.57 -11.48
N ASN A 107 3.05 -24.56 -10.64
CA ASN A 107 3.54 -25.92 -10.84
C ASN A 107 2.36 -26.84 -11.20
N PRO A 108 2.25 -27.27 -12.47
CA PRO A 108 1.14 -28.10 -12.92
C PRO A 108 1.25 -29.56 -12.45
N LYS A 109 2.44 -30.03 -12.04
CA LYS A 109 2.65 -31.42 -11.59
C LYS A 109 1.94 -31.72 -10.27
N ASN A 110 1.95 -30.74 -9.38
CA ASN A 110 1.37 -30.83 -8.04
C ASN A 110 0.18 -29.88 -7.85
N SER A 111 -0.26 -29.20 -8.91
CA SER A 111 -1.34 -28.21 -8.91
C SER A 111 -1.15 -27.10 -7.86
N THR A 112 0.09 -26.67 -7.63
CA THR A 112 0.41 -25.62 -6.65
C THR A 112 0.68 -24.28 -7.32
N ILE A 113 0.22 -23.22 -6.65
CA ILE A 113 0.49 -21.83 -7.00
C ILE A 113 1.16 -21.19 -5.79
N THR A 114 2.36 -20.66 -5.99
CA THR A 114 3.12 -19.95 -4.96
C THR A 114 3.37 -18.52 -5.40
N ILE A 115 3.18 -17.57 -4.48
CA ILE A 115 3.38 -16.15 -4.73
C ILE A 115 4.34 -15.63 -3.68
N VAL A 116 5.41 -15.01 -4.13
CA VAL A 116 6.40 -14.38 -3.27
C VAL A 116 6.40 -12.87 -3.59
N PRO A 117 6.24 -11.98 -2.60
CA PRO A 117 5.91 -12.26 -1.20
C PRO A 117 4.44 -12.69 -1.01
N ASP A 118 4.20 -13.60 -0.07
CA ASP A 118 2.87 -14.13 0.26
C ASP A 118 2.03 -13.09 1.07
N THR A 119 0.75 -13.40 1.29
CA THR A 119 -0.16 -12.59 2.09
C THR A 119 0.38 -12.34 3.49
N LEU A 120 0.05 -11.17 4.04
CA LEU A 120 0.43 -10.76 5.38
C LEU A 120 -0.81 -10.77 6.28
N ASP A 121 -0.70 -11.42 7.44
CA ASP A 121 -1.78 -11.44 8.42
C ASP A 121 -1.93 -10.10 9.15
N LEU A 122 -3.13 -9.53 9.07
CA LEU A 122 -3.47 -8.25 9.68
C LEU A 122 -3.58 -8.30 11.21
N LYS A 123 -3.73 -9.51 11.77
CA LYS A 123 -3.97 -9.73 13.20
C LYS A 123 -2.68 -9.74 14.02
N GLU A 124 -1.55 -10.16 13.43
CA GLU A 124 -0.30 -10.33 14.20
C GLU A 124 0.42 -9.01 14.49
N LYS A 125 0.27 -7.97 13.65
CA LYS A 125 0.97 -6.68 13.82
C LYS A 125 0.23 -5.65 14.69
N ASN A 126 -0.88 -6.04 15.33
CA ASN A 126 -1.72 -5.15 16.15
C ASN A 126 -1.67 -5.44 17.67
N LYS A 127 -0.84 -6.39 18.10
CA LYS A 127 -0.54 -6.65 19.51
C LYS A 127 0.74 -5.93 19.90
#